data_AF-A0AA88DYC9-F1
#
_entry.id   AF-A0AA88DYC9-F1
#
_cell.length_a   1.000
_cell.length_b   1.000
_cell.length_c   1.000
_cell.angle_alpha   90.00
_cell.angle_beta   90.00
_cell.angle_gamma   90.00
#
_symmetry.space_group_name_H-M   'P 1'
#
loop_
_entity.id
_entity.type
_entity.pdbx_description
1 polymer ?
#
loop_
_entity_poly.entity_id
_entity_poly.type
_entity_poly.pdbx_seq_one_letter_code
_entity_poly.pdbx_strand_id
1 'polypeptide(L)'
;MYYNAEILAAQQDEFTSLRQGSMMVMEAVKKFEQLARLCPELVPNEKEKVRRMMKMFRTDISKQVSAGSSPPTLVSDCISRAIRAEYWINQDKEARAQIFKARKEEKAVVKQTQPRQNSESKQKGQTSSPAQSSKHFGRNKRKGNFTGQGQQINYPQKRNNRGKEGLKDPRSCKAG
;
A
#
# COMPACT_ATOMS: atom_id res chain seq x y z
N MET A 1 -30.04 18.31 33.28
CA MET A 1 -29.07 17.18 33.31
C MET A 1 -28.71 16.81 31.87
N TYR A 2 -27.72 17.47 31.27
CA TYR A 2 -27.37 17.34 29.83
C TYR A 2 -26.00 16.69 29.59
N TYR A 3 -25.38 16.12 30.63
CA TYR A 3 -23.99 15.64 30.58
C TYR A 3 -23.84 14.28 29.88
N ASN A 4 -24.92 13.51 29.72
CA ASN A 4 -24.83 12.16 29.13
C ASN A 4 -24.78 12.17 27.59
N ALA A 5 -25.47 13.09 26.93
CA ALA A 5 -25.51 13.11 25.46
C ALA A 5 -24.17 13.52 24.85
N GLU A 6 -23.50 14.51 25.44
CA GLU A 6 -22.18 14.99 24.99
C GLU A 6 -21.11 13.92 25.18
N ILE A 7 -21.13 13.20 26.32
CA ILE A 7 -20.19 12.10 26.59
C ILE A 7 -20.42 10.94 25.61
N LEU A 8 -21.67 10.58 25.34
CA LEU A 8 -21.99 9.51 24.38
C LEU A 8 -21.55 9.91 22.95
N ALA A 9 -21.82 11.15 22.53
CA ALA A 9 -21.39 11.66 21.23
C ALA A 9 -19.86 11.62 21.11
N ALA A 10 -19.13 12.08 22.13
CA ALA A 10 -17.68 12.05 22.15
C ALA A 10 -17.12 10.60 22.07
N GLN A 11 -17.75 9.64 22.75
CA GLN A 11 -17.37 8.22 22.67
C GLN A 11 -17.64 7.62 21.28
N GLN A 12 -18.77 7.98 20.65
CA GLN A 12 -19.09 7.54 19.28
C GLN A 12 -18.12 8.11 18.24
N ASP A 13 -17.72 9.38 18.41
CA ASP A 13 -16.71 10.04 17.58
C ASP A 13 -15.34 9.39 17.76
N GLU A 14 -14.94 9.10 18.99
CA GLU A 14 -13.69 8.38 19.28
C GLU A 14 -13.70 7.00 18.61
N PHE A 15 -14.81 6.25 18.70
CA PHE A 15 -14.90 4.94 18.07
C PHE A 15 -14.85 5.00 16.54
N THR A 16 -15.48 6.00 15.94
CA THR A 16 -15.54 6.15 14.48
C THR A 16 -14.20 6.63 13.90
N SER A 17 -13.49 7.47 14.65
CA SER A 17 -12.16 7.98 14.31
C SER A 17 -11.03 7.02 14.71
N LEU A 18 -11.30 5.94 15.46
CA LEU A 18 -10.28 4.99 15.89
C LEU A 18 -9.49 4.41 14.70
N ARG A 19 -8.17 4.58 14.74
CA ARG A 19 -7.21 3.98 13.81
C ARG A 19 -6.08 3.35 14.60
N GLN A 20 -5.52 2.27 14.08
CA GLN A 20 -4.39 1.58 14.70
C GLN A 20 -3.15 2.49 14.81
N GLY A 21 -2.87 3.32 13.79
CA GLY A 21 -1.73 4.25 13.83
C GLY A 21 -0.39 3.53 14.04
N SER A 22 0.32 3.87 15.11
CA SER A 22 1.58 3.23 15.54
C SER A 22 1.40 2.10 16.55
N MET A 23 0.18 1.83 17.01
CA MET A 23 -0.11 0.79 17.98
C MET A 23 0.05 -0.60 17.37
N MET A 24 0.41 -1.58 18.21
CA MET A 24 0.35 -2.98 17.81
C MET A 24 -1.10 -3.41 17.56
N VAL A 25 -1.31 -4.41 16.71
CA VAL A 25 -2.64 -4.95 16.40
C VAL A 25 -3.42 -5.25 17.69
N MET A 26 -2.79 -5.92 18.66
CA MET A 26 -3.45 -6.30 19.91
C MET A 26 -3.85 -5.11 20.78
N GLU A 27 -3.06 -4.04 20.79
CA GLU A 27 -3.39 -2.83 21.55
C GLU A 27 -4.59 -2.11 20.92
N ALA A 28 -4.60 -2.00 19.58
CA ALA A 28 -5.71 -1.41 18.85
C ALA A 28 -7.00 -2.23 19.06
N VAL A 29 -6.91 -3.56 19.04
CA VAL A 29 -8.03 -4.46 19.32
C VAL A 29 -8.57 -4.25 20.74
N LYS A 30 -7.69 -4.16 21.76
CA LYS A 30 -8.13 -3.89 23.14
C LYS A 30 -8.88 -2.56 23.25
N LYS A 31 -8.35 -1.49 22.64
CA LYS A 31 -9.02 -0.18 22.63
C LYS A 31 -10.35 -0.22 21.89
N PHE A 32 -10.41 -0.93 20.77
CA PHE A 32 -11.64 -1.15 20.03
C PHE A 32 -12.70 -1.86 20.87
N GLU A 33 -12.32 -2.90 21.62
CA GLU A 33 -13.28 -3.61 22.48
C GLU A 33 -13.81 -2.77 23.63
N GLN A 34 -12.98 -1.91 24.22
CA GLN A 34 -13.41 -0.96 25.24
C GLN A 34 -14.47 0.00 24.69
N LEU A 35 -14.21 0.62 23.54
CA LEU A 35 -15.15 1.53 22.90
C LEU A 35 -16.40 0.82 22.36
N ALA A 36 -16.27 -0.42 21.87
CA ALA A 36 -17.39 -1.25 21.44
C ALA A 36 -18.38 -1.55 22.58
N ARG A 37 -17.89 -1.68 23.82
CA ARG A 37 -18.76 -1.85 25.01
C ARG A 37 -19.53 -0.58 25.34
N LEU A 38 -18.93 0.59 25.11
CA LEU A 38 -19.56 1.90 25.35
C LEU A 38 -20.55 2.28 24.25
N CYS A 39 -20.29 1.83 23.02
CA CYS A 39 -21.09 2.16 21.83
C CYS A 39 -21.64 0.89 21.14
N PRO A 40 -22.49 0.08 21.81
CA PRO A 40 -23.00 -1.17 21.23
C PRO A 40 -23.82 -0.95 19.95
N GLU A 41 -24.48 0.21 19.83
CA GLU A 41 -25.23 0.61 18.63
C GLU A 41 -24.36 0.70 17.37
N LEU A 42 -23.07 0.96 17.52
CA LEU A 42 -22.14 1.07 16.40
C LEU A 42 -21.64 -0.30 15.91
N VAL A 43 -21.76 -1.35 16.73
CA VAL A 43 -21.36 -2.74 16.44
C VAL A 43 -22.45 -3.72 16.87
N PRO A 44 -23.66 -3.63 16.28
CA PRO A 44 -24.81 -4.43 16.68
C PRO A 44 -24.64 -5.93 16.39
N ASN A 45 -23.73 -6.30 15.49
CA ASN A 45 -23.49 -7.68 15.11
C ASN A 45 -22.02 -7.93 14.76
N GLU A 46 -21.64 -9.20 14.70
CA GLU A 46 -20.27 -9.63 14.44
C GLU A 46 -19.75 -9.13 13.07
N LYS A 47 -20.59 -9.17 12.04
CA LYS A 47 -20.25 -8.68 10.70
C LYS A 47 -19.84 -7.20 10.74
N GLU A 48 -20.58 -6.37 11.45
CA GLU A 48 -20.28 -4.95 11.62
C GLU A 48 -19.01 -4.75 12.46
N LYS A 49 -18.81 -5.59 13.49
CA LYS A 49 -17.57 -5.61 14.29
C LYS A 49 -16.34 -5.86 13.41
N VAL A 50 -16.38 -6.90 12.57
CA VAL A 50 -15.31 -7.19 11.60
C VAL A 50 -15.12 -6.04 10.63
N ARG A 51 -16.22 -5.50 10.06
CA ARG A 51 -16.16 -4.38 9.11
C ARG A 51 -15.46 -3.16 9.71
N ARG A 52 -15.68 -2.86 10.98
CA ARG A 52 -15.02 -1.74 11.66
C ARG A 52 -13.58 -2.05 12.04
N MET A 53 -13.27 -3.27 12.48
CA MET A 53 -11.88 -3.70 12.70
C MET A 53 -11.04 -3.56 11.42
N MET A 54 -11.59 -3.96 10.27
CA MET A 54 -10.93 -3.81 8.97
C MET A 54 -10.62 -2.35 8.58
N LYS A 55 -11.47 -1.39 8.99
CA LYS A 55 -11.25 0.05 8.80
C LYS A 55 -10.29 0.65 9.82
N MET A 56 -10.25 0.09 11.03
CA MET A 56 -9.35 0.51 12.10
C MET A 56 -7.91 0.12 11.79
N PHE A 57 -7.67 -1.09 11.28
CA PHE A 57 -6.34 -1.58 10.95
C PHE A 57 -5.64 -0.70 9.90
N ARG A 58 -4.30 -0.66 9.98
CA ARG A 58 -3.49 0.01 8.96
C ARG A 58 -3.73 -0.62 7.59
N THR A 59 -3.58 0.19 6.54
CA THR A 59 -3.87 -0.22 5.16
C THR A 59 -3.03 -1.42 4.69
N ASP A 60 -1.78 -1.52 5.12
CA ASP A 60 -0.89 -2.65 4.84
C ASP A 60 -1.41 -3.95 5.46
N ILE A 61 -1.78 -3.92 6.74
CA ILE A 61 -2.39 -5.05 7.46
C ILE A 61 -3.76 -5.39 6.88
N SER A 62 -4.63 -4.41 6.68
CA SER A 62 -5.99 -4.57 6.15
C SER A 62 -6.00 -5.26 4.77
N LYS A 63 -5.05 -4.90 3.89
CA LYS A 63 -4.83 -5.58 2.61
C LYS A 63 -4.46 -7.05 2.79
N GLN A 64 -3.56 -7.37 3.72
CA GLN A 64 -3.15 -8.75 3.99
C GLN A 64 -4.27 -9.58 4.64
N VAL A 65 -5.04 -8.98 5.55
CA VAL A 65 -6.18 -9.66 6.17
C VAL A 65 -7.27 -9.99 5.15
N SER A 66 -7.47 -9.09 4.19
CA SER A 66 -8.40 -9.29 3.07
C SER A 66 -7.83 -10.17 1.97
N ALA A 67 -6.50 -10.38 1.94
CA ALA A 67 -5.85 -11.24 0.96
C ALA A 67 -6.14 -12.72 1.31
N GLY A 68 -6.79 -13.41 0.37
CA GLY A 68 -7.21 -14.79 0.54
C GLY A 68 -8.41 -15.11 -0.36
N SER A 69 -8.92 -16.34 -0.26
CA SER A 69 -10.10 -16.75 -1.02
C SER A 69 -11.37 -16.00 -0.60
N SER A 70 -11.44 -15.56 0.65
CA SER A 70 -12.56 -14.77 1.18
C SER A 70 -12.11 -13.85 2.33
N PRO A 71 -12.76 -12.67 2.46
CA PRO A 71 -12.56 -11.80 3.61
C PRO A 71 -13.04 -12.47 4.90
N PRO A 72 -12.49 -12.10 6.07
CA PRO A 72 -12.91 -12.66 7.35
C PRO A 72 -14.37 -12.30 7.63
N THR A 73 -15.13 -13.26 8.15
CA THR A 73 -16.51 -13.07 8.62
C THR A 73 -16.62 -13.09 10.13
N LEU A 74 -15.62 -13.69 10.81
CA LEU A 74 -15.54 -13.81 12.26
C LEU A 74 -14.48 -12.86 12.82
N VAL A 75 -14.72 -12.38 14.04
CA VAL A 75 -13.79 -11.48 14.75
C VAL A 75 -12.47 -12.19 15.04
N SER A 76 -12.53 -13.46 15.46
CA SER A 76 -11.34 -14.26 15.75
C SER A 76 -10.44 -14.41 14.53
N ASP A 77 -11.01 -14.77 13.37
CA ASP A 77 -10.26 -14.91 12.11
C ASP A 77 -9.64 -13.57 11.69
N CYS A 78 -10.40 -12.48 11.81
CA CYS A 78 -9.91 -11.12 11.55
C CYS A 78 -8.67 -10.78 12.40
N ILE A 79 -8.72 -11.04 13.71
CA ILE A 79 -7.61 -10.79 14.63
C ILE A 79 -6.42 -11.71 14.32
N SER A 80 -6.63 -13.01 14.15
CA SER A 80 -5.56 -13.98 13.87
C SER A 80 -4.86 -13.71 12.55
N ARG A 81 -5.58 -13.25 11.52
CA ARG A 81 -4.97 -12.79 10.26
C ARG A 81 -4.18 -11.49 10.46
N ALA A 82 -4.71 -10.54 11.24
CA ALA A 82 -4.05 -9.26 11.47
C ALA A 82 -2.72 -9.42 12.22
N ILE A 83 -2.67 -10.27 13.25
CA ILE A 83 -1.44 -10.57 14.00
C ILE A 83 -0.38 -11.18 13.07
N ARG A 84 -0.77 -12.17 12.25
CA ARG A 84 0.14 -12.79 11.27
C ARG A 84 0.66 -11.76 10.26
N ALA A 85 -0.22 -10.90 9.75
CA ALA A 85 0.17 -9.84 8.83
C ALA A 85 1.16 -8.86 9.47
N GLU A 86 0.91 -8.42 10.70
CA GLU A 86 1.82 -7.53 11.45
C GLU A 86 3.21 -8.15 11.61
N TYR A 87 3.28 -9.44 11.98
CA TYR A 87 4.55 -10.16 12.10
C TYR A 87 5.35 -10.12 10.78
N TRP A 88 4.75 -10.53 9.66
CA TRP A 88 5.44 -10.58 8.38
C TRP A 88 5.81 -9.20 7.84
N ILE A 89 4.95 -8.20 8.02
CA ILE A 89 5.24 -6.82 7.62
C ILE A 89 6.42 -6.27 8.40
N ASN A 90 6.52 -6.54 9.70
CA ASN A 90 7.63 -6.09 10.52
C ASN A 90 8.94 -6.78 10.12
N GLN A 91 8.91 -8.09 9.85
CA GLN A 91 10.07 -8.82 9.34
C GLN A 91 10.59 -8.28 8.00
N ASP A 92 9.69 -8.03 7.03
CA ASP A 92 10.06 -7.44 5.74
C ASP A 92 10.60 -6.01 5.89
N LYS A 93 10.02 -5.21 6.79
CA LYS A 93 10.49 -3.86 7.09
C LYS A 93 11.90 -3.86 7.70
N GLU A 94 12.17 -4.78 8.63
CA GLU A 94 13.49 -4.95 9.23
C GLU A 94 14.52 -5.41 8.20
N ALA A 95 14.21 -6.41 7.38
CA ALA A 95 15.09 -6.88 6.31
C ALA A 95 15.44 -5.76 5.33
N ARG A 96 14.45 -4.97 4.89
CA ARG A 96 14.67 -3.79 4.04
C ARG A 96 15.53 -2.73 4.71
N ALA A 97 15.33 -2.49 6.01
CA ALA A 97 16.12 -1.53 6.76
C ALA A 97 17.60 -1.96 6.82
N GLN A 98 17.89 -3.25 6.99
CA GLN A 98 19.27 -3.76 6.97
C GLN A 98 19.93 -3.60 5.59
N ILE A 99 19.21 -3.95 4.51
CA ILE A 99 19.72 -3.76 3.14
C ILE A 99 20.00 -2.28 2.85
N PHE A 100 19.13 -1.38 3.32
CA PHE A 100 19.32 0.06 3.16
C PHE A 100 20.53 0.59 3.92
N LYS A 101 20.75 0.13 5.16
CA LYS A 101 21.93 0.47 5.95
C LYS A 101 23.22 0.00 5.27
N ALA A 102 23.29 -1.26 4.85
CA ALA A 102 24.44 -1.82 4.14
C ALA A 102 24.79 -1.02 2.87
N ARG A 103 23.80 -0.68 2.04
CA ARG A 103 24.01 0.16 0.84
C ARG A 103 24.46 1.58 1.16
N LYS A 104 24.04 2.14 2.30
CA LYS A 104 24.49 3.48 2.73
C LYS A 104 25.95 3.45 3.16
N GLU A 105 26.36 2.39 3.86
CA GLU A 105 27.73 2.17 4.31
C GLU A 105 28.67 1.90 3.12
N GLU A 106 28.27 1.08 2.15
CA GLU A 106 29.03 0.83 0.91
C GLU A 106 29.30 2.13 0.13
N LYS A 107 28.29 3.00 0.01
CA LYS A 107 28.45 4.32 -0.63
C LYS A 107 29.30 5.30 0.18
N ALA A 108 29.39 5.14 1.49
CA ALA A 108 30.26 5.94 2.34
C ALA A 108 31.74 5.50 2.20
N VAL A 109 32.00 4.18 2.12
CA VAL A 109 33.34 3.62 1.93
C VAL A 109 33.91 3.97 0.56
N VAL A 110 33.12 3.91 -0.52
CA VAL A 110 33.56 4.30 -1.88
C VAL A 110 33.90 5.80 -1.98
N LYS A 111 33.27 6.67 -1.18
CA LYS A 111 33.60 8.10 -1.12
C LYS A 111 34.88 8.40 -0.35
N GLN A 112 35.31 7.52 0.57
CA GLN A 112 36.56 7.68 1.32
C GLN A 112 37.79 7.08 0.61
N THR A 113 37.60 6.17 -0.36
CA THR A 113 38.70 5.49 -1.07
C THR A 113 39.05 6.04 -2.45
N GLN A 114 38.38 7.11 -2.92
CA GLN A 114 38.88 7.82 -4.10
C GLN A 114 40.05 8.74 -3.71
N PRO A 115 41.29 8.50 -4.21
CA PRO A 115 42.33 9.51 -4.12
C PRO A 115 41.86 10.72 -4.92
N ARG A 116 41.81 11.85 -4.23
CA ARG A 116 41.53 13.18 -4.79
C ARG A 116 42.65 13.50 -5.79
N GLN A 117 42.52 13.07 -7.04
CA GLN A 117 43.37 13.55 -8.12
C GLN A 117 43.03 15.02 -8.35
N ASN A 118 43.84 15.84 -7.72
CA ASN A 118 43.93 17.28 -7.83
C ASN A 118 44.21 17.63 -9.30
N SER A 119 43.16 18.02 -10.04
CA SER A 119 43.35 18.71 -11.32
C SER A 119 43.59 20.18 -11.00
N GLU A 120 44.86 20.58 -11.11
CA GLU A 120 45.29 21.96 -11.14
C GLU A 120 44.46 22.77 -12.13
N SER A 121 43.84 23.83 -11.65
CA SER A 121 43.38 24.93 -12.51
C SER A 121 43.58 26.23 -11.75
N LYS A 122 44.78 26.80 -11.93
CA LYS A 122 45.11 28.15 -11.48
C LYS A 122 45.70 28.93 -12.65
N GLN A 123 44.87 29.78 -13.27
CA GLN A 123 45.23 31.00 -14.02
C GLN A 123 43.90 31.69 -14.37
N LYS A 124 43.41 32.64 -13.56
CA LYS A 124 43.71 34.08 -13.53
C LYS A 124 43.36 34.80 -14.86
N GLY A 125 42.22 35.48 -14.86
CA GLY A 125 41.83 36.50 -15.85
C GLY A 125 40.70 37.35 -15.30
N GLN A 126 41.01 38.60 -14.96
CA GLN A 126 40.08 39.64 -14.48
C GLN A 126 39.29 40.23 -15.65
N THR A 127 38.03 40.65 -15.44
CA THR A 127 37.50 41.99 -15.84
C THR A 127 36.06 42.21 -15.35
N SER A 128 35.91 43.31 -14.62
CA SER A 128 34.79 44.26 -14.39
C SER A 128 33.34 44.01 -14.89
N SER A 129 32.41 43.98 -13.91
CA SER A 129 31.14 44.72 -13.70
C SER A 129 30.07 44.90 -14.84
N PRO A 130 28.86 45.41 -14.54
CA PRO A 130 27.68 44.70 -14.03
C PRO A 130 26.44 44.84 -14.96
N ALA A 131 25.36 44.13 -14.64
CA ALA A 131 23.94 44.47 -14.89
C ALA A 131 23.07 43.40 -15.60
N GLN A 132 21.83 43.34 -15.11
CA GLN A 132 20.59 42.94 -15.75
C GLN A 132 20.25 41.45 -15.95
N SER A 133 19.16 41.08 -15.25
CA SER A 133 17.98 40.42 -15.82
C SER A 133 18.18 39.06 -16.51
N SER A 134 17.65 38.01 -15.89
CA SER A 134 16.42 37.36 -16.36
C SER A 134 16.10 36.08 -15.59
N LYS A 135 14.81 35.89 -15.33
CA LYS A 135 14.22 34.67 -14.77
C LYS A 135 14.46 33.50 -15.73
N HIS A 136 15.02 32.40 -15.21
CA HIS A 136 14.94 31.11 -15.89
C HIS A 136 14.54 29.98 -14.95
N PHE A 137 13.30 29.51 -15.13
CA PHE A 137 12.76 28.28 -14.59
C PHE A 137 13.52 27.10 -15.22
N GLY A 138 14.47 26.54 -14.47
CA GLY A 138 15.22 25.33 -14.83
C GLY A 138 14.42 24.06 -14.57
N ARG A 139 13.61 23.66 -15.55
CA ARG A 139 12.91 22.37 -15.65
C ARG A 139 13.95 21.24 -15.72
N ASN A 140 14.24 20.57 -14.61
CA ASN A 140 15.11 19.38 -14.59
C ASN A 140 14.42 18.19 -15.28
N LYS A 141 14.58 18.10 -16.61
CA LYS A 141 14.33 16.90 -17.41
C LYS A 141 15.39 15.85 -17.04
N ARG A 142 15.06 14.92 -16.15
CA ARG A 142 15.78 13.65 -16.02
C ARG A 142 15.56 12.87 -17.33
N LYS A 143 16.61 12.83 -18.15
CA LYS A 143 16.74 12.02 -19.36
C LYS A 143 16.69 10.56 -18.93
N GLY A 144 15.53 9.92 -19.09
CA GLY A 144 15.40 8.47 -19.01
C GLY A 144 16.01 7.86 -20.28
N ASN A 145 16.85 6.85 -20.08
CA ASN A 145 17.44 6.04 -21.15
C ASN A 145 16.32 5.18 -21.75
N PHE A 146 15.75 5.61 -22.88
CA PHE A 146 14.71 4.87 -23.59
C PHE A 146 15.37 4.17 -24.79
N THR A 147 15.73 2.90 -24.60
CA THR A 147 16.02 1.98 -25.71
C THR A 147 14.70 1.66 -26.39
N GLY A 148 14.41 2.36 -27.48
CA GLY A 148 13.29 2.09 -28.37
C GLY A 148 13.59 0.92 -29.29
N GLN A 149 12.86 -0.19 -29.10
CA GLN A 149 12.46 -1.07 -30.19
C GLN A 149 10.94 -1.13 -30.17
N GLY A 150 10.33 -0.56 -31.20
CA GLY A 150 8.90 -0.60 -31.40
C GLY A 150 8.44 -2.00 -31.79
N GLN A 151 7.37 -2.46 -31.17
CA GLN A 151 6.49 -3.45 -31.77
C GLN A 151 5.05 -2.97 -31.63
N GLN A 152 4.39 -2.96 -32.78
CA GLN A 152 3.06 -2.46 -33.01
C GLN A 152 2.01 -3.29 -32.25
N ILE A 153 1.02 -2.56 -31.77
CA ILE A 153 -0.23 -3.06 -31.23
C ILE A 153 -0.98 -3.82 -32.34
N ASN A 154 -1.34 -5.09 -32.09
CA ASN A 154 -2.28 -5.82 -32.92
C ASN A 154 -3.42 -6.34 -32.04
N TYR A 155 -4.58 -5.68 -32.15
CA TYR A 155 -5.82 -6.15 -31.54
C TYR A 155 -6.41 -7.26 -32.43
N PRO A 156 -6.68 -8.47 -31.93
CA PRO A 156 -7.44 -9.44 -32.71
C PRO A 156 -8.90 -8.99 -32.86
N GLN A 157 -9.27 -8.70 -34.11
CA GLN A 157 -10.62 -8.38 -34.54
C GLN A 157 -11.60 -9.55 -34.29
N LYS A 158 -12.78 -9.20 -33.78
CA LYS A 158 -13.98 -10.04 -33.76
C LYS A 158 -14.32 -10.52 -35.18
N ARG A 159 -14.43 -11.83 -35.38
CA ARG A 159 -15.21 -12.42 -36.47
C ARG A 159 -16.46 -13.07 -35.89
N ASN A 160 -17.60 -12.43 -36.17
CA ASN A 160 -18.93 -13.00 -35.98
C ASN A 160 -19.17 -14.05 -37.07
N ASN A 161 -19.52 -15.28 -36.69
CA ASN A 161 -20.25 -16.19 -37.57
C ASN A 161 -21.55 -16.61 -36.87
N ARG A 162 -22.66 -16.23 -37.49
CA ARG A 162 -24.05 -16.50 -37.11
C ARG A 162 -24.57 -17.60 -38.03
N GLY A 163 -25.30 -18.57 -37.44
CA GLY A 163 -26.18 -19.51 -38.15
C GLY A 163 -25.50 -20.85 -38.51
N LYS A 164 -26.14 -22.01 -38.42
CA LYS A 164 -27.55 -22.38 -38.19
C LYS A 164 -27.59 -23.84 -37.71
N GLU A 165 -28.63 -24.13 -36.92
CA GLU A 165 -29.51 -25.32 -36.99
C GLU A 165 -28.88 -26.72 -37.10
N GLY A 166 -29.15 -27.58 -36.10
CA GLY A 166 -28.80 -29.00 -36.18
C GLY A 166 -29.18 -29.84 -34.97
N LEU A 167 -30.44 -29.77 -34.55
CA LEU A 167 -31.07 -30.76 -33.69
C LEU A 167 -30.92 -32.16 -34.31
N LYS A 168 -30.42 -33.15 -33.54
CA LYS A 168 -30.75 -34.59 -33.65
C LYS A 168 -30.08 -35.38 -32.52
N ASP A 169 -30.89 -35.80 -31.53
CA ASP A 169 -30.68 -37.07 -30.83
C ASP A 169 -30.70 -38.22 -31.86
N PRO A 170 -29.97 -39.32 -31.61
CA PRO A 170 -30.69 -40.51 -31.16
C PRO A 170 -29.93 -41.41 -30.17
N ARG A 171 -30.70 -41.84 -29.16
CA ARG A 171 -30.82 -43.20 -28.61
C ARG A 171 -29.72 -44.25 -28.90
N SER A 172 -29.36 -44.91 -27.80
CA SER A 172 -29.21 -46.37 -27.64
C SER A 172 -27.92 -47.03 -28.16
N CYS A 173 -27.12 -47.53 -27.22
CA CYS A 173 -26.36 -48.78 -27.36
C CYS A 173 -26.28 -49.47 -25.98
N LYS A 174 -27.16 -50.46 -25.76
CA LYS A 174 -26.86 -51.64 -24.96
C LYS A 174 -26.06 -52.60 -25.85
N ALA A 175 -24.99 -53.19 -25.34
CA ALA A 175 -24.38 -54.46 -25.72
C ALA A 175 -23.15 -54.64 -24.81
N GLY A 176 -22.87 -55.77 -24.18
CA GLY A 176 -23.48 -57.09 -24.11
C GLY A 176 -22.79 -57.85 -22.98
#